data_AF-A0A2K8LQE0-F1
#
_entry.id   AF-A0A2K8LQE0-F1
#
_cell.length_a   1.000
_cell.length_b   1.000
_cell.length_c   1.000
_cell.angle_alpha   90.00
_cell.angle_beta   90.00
_cell.angle_gamma   90.00
#
_symmetry.space_group_name_H-M   'P 1'
#
loop_
_entity.id
_entity.type
_entity.pdbx_description
1 polymer ?
#
loop_
_entity_poly.entity_id
_entity_poly.type
_entity_poly.pdbx_seq_one_letter_code
_entity_poly.pdbx_strand_id
1 'polypeptide(L)'
;MGPAPTALHQQWLQRLQLAVVPALPKGTALLPGVAVRCGENRLLIPDFVIVTCPDVATTWYPASEVLLAAEIESPSARVPDRILKKALYAEALIPYCLLVDPEQEAATVYVLSDGDYLPHAKSEGGVLTLAEPFPAELDLRG
;
A
#
# COMPACT_ATOMS: atom_id res chain seq x y z
N MET A 1 -8.03 18.73 -1.57
CA MET A 1 -7.37 18.39 -0.29
C MET A 1 -8.28 17.44 0.46
N GLY A 2 -7.80 16.25 0.81
CA GLY A 2 -8.50 15.36 1.74
C GLY A 2 -8.35 15.84 3.19
N PRO A 3 -9.17 15.36 4.13
CA PRO A 3 -8.97 15.64 5.55
C PRO A 3 -7.59 15.17 6.00
N ALA A 4 -7.01 15.86 6.99
CA ALA A 4 -5.77 15.40 7.61
C ALA A 4 -5.97 14.00 8.23
N PRO A 5 -4.98 13.11 8.12
CA PRO A 5 -5.09 11.76 8.68
C PRO A 5 -5.31 11.82 10.20
N THR A 6 -6.15 10.93 10.71
CA THR A 6 -6.42 10.85 12.15
C THR A 6 -5.20 10.32 12.90
N ALA A 7 -5.13 10.56 14.22
CA ALA A 7 -4.05 10.00 15.05
C ALA A 7 -4.02 8.46 15.00
N LEU A 8 -5.19 7.82 14.95
CA LEU A 8 -5.32 6.37 14.77
C LEU A 8 -4.69 5.91 13.45
N HIS A 9 -4.96 6.62 12.35
CA HIS A 9 -4.38 6.34 11.04
C HIS A 9 -2.85 6.37 11.08
N GLN A 10 -2.28 7.39 11.73
CA GLN A 10 -0.82 7.51 11.87
C GLN A 10 -0.21 6.41 12.74
N GLN A 11 -0.91 5.97 13.80
CA GLN A 11 -0.48 4.84 14.62
C GLN A 11 -0.44 3.54 13.80
N TRP A 12 -1.48 3.28 13.00
CA TRP A 12 -1.50 2.11 12.10
C TRP A 12 -0.39 2.17 11.05
N LEU A 13 -0.19 3.33 10.42
CA LEU A 13 0.88 3.54 9.46
C LEU A 13 2.26 3.28 10.09
N GLN A 14 2.49 3.72 11.33
CA GLN A 14 3.73 3.45 12.05
C GLN A 14 3.91 1.96 12.36
N ARG A 15 2.86 1.28 12.83
CA ARG A 15 2.90 -0.15 13.14
C ARG A 15 3.22 -0.99 11.91
N LEU A 16 2.56 -0.72 10.79
CA LEU A 16 2.79 -1.40 9.53
C LEU A 16 4.22 -1.19 9.03
N GLN A 17 4.76 0.03 9.15
CA GLN A 17 6.15 0.31 8.82
C GLN A 17 7.13 -0.55 9.65
N LEU A 18 6.94 -0.61 10.96
CA LEU A 18 7.79 -1.38 11.86
C LEU A 18 7.73 -2.89 11.57
N ALA A 19 6.57 -3.39 11.12
CA ALA A 19 6.38 -4.80 10.77
C ALA A 19 6.95 -5.15 9.38
N VAL A 20 6.76 -4.29 8.37
CA VAL A 20 7.16 -4.55 6.98
C VAL A 20 8.65 -4.32 6.76
N VAL A 21 9.23 -3.24 7.29
CA VAL A 21 10.61 -2.83 6.98
C VAL A 21 11.65 -3.93 7.21
N PRO A 22 11.59 -4.72 8.31
CA PRO A 22 12.55 -5.81 8.54
C PRO A 22 12.51 -6.93 7.50
N ALA A 23 11.38 -7.12 6.80
CA ALA A 23 11.18 -8.16 5.81
C ALA A 23 11.53 -7.72 4.37
N LEU A 24 11.85 -6.43 4.17
CA LEU A 24 12.08 -5.89 2.83
C LEU A 24 13.32 -6.51 2.16
N PRO A 25 13.22 -6.89 0.88
CA PRO A 25 14.37 -7.28 0.09
C PRO A 25 15.41 -6.14 -0.02
N LYS A 26 16.69 -6.51 -0.13
CA LYS A 26 17.76 -5.53 -0.40
C LYS A 26 17.47 -4.75 -1.69
N GLY A 27 17.75 -3.45 -1.66
CA GLY A 27 17.50 -2.55 -2.79
C GLY A 27 16.08 -2.00 -2.83
N THR A 28 15.18 -2.43 -1.93
CA THR A 28 13.85 -1.84 -1.80
C THR A 28 13.76 -0.90 -0.60
N ALA A 29 12.77 -0.01 -0.60
CA ALA A 29 12.47 0.84 0.54
C ALA A 29 10.96 1.04 0.70
N LEU A 30 10.49 1.07 1.95
CA LEU A 30 9.14 1.53 2.26
C LEU A 30 9.18 3.05 2.48
N LEU A 31 8.35 3.79 1.74
CA LEU A 31 8.25 5.24 1.83
C LEU A 31 6.81 5.67 2.15
N PRO A 32 6.55 6.28 3.32
CA PRO A 32 5.22 6.77 3.67
C PRO A 32 4.89 8.06 2.92
N GLY A 33 3.65 8.18 2.42
CA GLY A 33 3.10 9.42 1.88
C GLY A 33 3.84 10.05 0.68
N VAL A 34 4.68 9.29 -0.03
CA VAL A 34 5.35 9.79 -1.25
C VAL A 34 4.40 9.74 -2.45
N ALA A 35 4.52 10.71 -3.34
CA ALA A 35 3.69 10.76 -4.54
C ALA A 35 4.13 9.69 -5.55
N VAL A 36 3.16 9.05 -6.20
CA VAL A 36 3.34 8.09 -7.30
C VAL A 36 2.70 8.67 -8.55
N ARG A 37 3.49 8.76 -9.62
CA ARG A 37 3.01 9.17 -10.94
C ARG A 37 2.38 7.99 -11.66
N CYS A 38 1.06 8.04 -11.80
CA CYS A 38 0.23 7.05 -12.46
C CYS A 38 -0.26 7.61 -13.80
N GLY A 39 0.28 7.13 -14.93
CA GLY A 39 0.03 7.74 -16.24
C GLY A 39 0.71 9.11 -16.41
N GLU A 40 0.29 9.90 -17.40
CA GLU A 40 1.02 11.12 -17.79
C GLU A 40 0.84 12.29 -16.80
N ASN A 41 -0.39 12.52 -16.33
CA ASN A 41 -0.77 13.74 -15.60
C ASN A 41 -1.44 13.50 -14.25
N ARG A 42 -1.24 12.32 -13.63
CA ARG A 42 -1.87 11.99 -12.35
C ARG A 42 -0.85 11.57 -11.30
N LEU A 43 -0.89 12.26 -10.17
CA LEU A 43 -0.14 11.91 -8.97
C LEU A 43 -1.13 11.37 -7.93
N LEU A 44 -0.85 10.18 -7.42
CA LEU A 44 -1.56 9.59 -6.28
C LEU A 44 -0.62 9.58 -5.08
N ILE A 45 -1.16 9.68 -3.88
CA ILE A 45 -0.38 9.59 -2.64
C ILE A 45 -0.98 8.43 -1.84
N PRO A 46 -0.41 7.21 -1.99
CA PRO A 46 -0.71 6.09 -1.11
C PRO A 46 -0.24 6.41 0.32
N ASP A 47 -0.77 5.69 1.31
CA ASP A 47 -0.32 5.85 2.69
C ASP A 47 1.15 5.45 2.85
N PHE A 48 1.54 4.37 2.16
CA PHE A 48 2.93 4.09 1.87
C PHE A 48 3.08 3.31 0.56
N VAL A 49 4.30 3.29 0.05
CA VAL A 49 4.70 2.44 -1.06
C VAL A 49 5.95 1.65 -0.70
N ILE A 50 6.16 0.55 -1.40
CA ILE A 50 7.46 -0.12 -1.48
C ILE A 50 8.02 0.14 -2.87
N VAL A 51 9.19 0.78 -2.93
CA VAL A 51 9.89 1.09 -4.19
C VAL A 51 11.07 0.16 -4.42
N THR A 52 11.41 -0.11 -5.67
CA THR A 52 12.54 -0.97 -6.08
C THR A 52 13.82 -0.22 -6.41
N CYS A 53 13.74 1.10 -6.62
CA CYS A 53 14.85 1.99 -6.94
C CYS A 53 14.79 3.24 -6.04
N PRO A 54 15.04 3.14 -4.72
CA PRO A 54 14.91 4.29 -3.83
C PRO A 54 15.91 5.40 -4.17
N ASP A 55 15.40 6.62 -4.33
CA ASP A 55 16.16 7.85 -4.51
C ASP A 55 15.68 8.92 -3.52
N VAL A 56 16.60 9.46 -2.73
CA VAL A 56 16.30 10.49 -1.72
C VAL A 56 16.16 11.89 -2.31
N ALA A 57 16.58 12.10 -3.56
CA ALA A 57 16.52 13.39 -4.23
C ALA A 57 15.18 13.66 -4.94
N THR A 58 14.33 12.64 -5.10
CA THR A 58 13.04 12.79 -5.78
C THR A 58 11.90 13.15 -4.83
N THR A 59 10.87 13.82 -5.37
CA THR A 59 9.62 14.12 -4.67
C THR A 59 8.46 13.20 -5.10
N TRP A 60 8.67 12.38 -6.12
CA TRP A 60 7.69 11.40 -6.62
C TRP A 60 8.40 10.22 -7.29
N TYR A 61 7.72 9.07 -7.35
CA TYR A 61 8.19 7.88 -8.06
C TYR A 61 7.30 7.56 -9.26
N PRO A 62 7.86 7.11 -10.40
CA PRO A 62 7.04 6.53 -11.45
C PRO A 62 6.42 5.22 -10.96
N ALA A 63 5.19 4.90 -11.38
CA ALA A 63 4.53 3.65 -11.00
C ALA A 63 5.35 2.39 -11.33
N SER A 64 6.20 2.43 -12.37
CA SER A 64 7.11 1.34 -12.74
C SER A 64 8.20 1.01 -11.71
N GLU A 65 8.46 1.93 -10.77
CA GLU A 65 9.42 1.73 -9.67
C GLU A 65 8.72 1.37 -8.35
N VAL A 66 7.38 1.28 -8.36
CA VAL A 66 6.58 0.89 -7.20
C VAL A 66 6.25 -0.59 -7.30
N LEU A 67 6.70 -1.36 -6.32
CA LEU A 67 6.38 -2.79 -6.17
C LEU A 67 5.00 -2.99 -5.55
N LEU A 68 4.69 -2.20 -4.53
CA LEU A 68 3.45 -2.30 -3.76
C LEU A 68 2.98 -0.91 -3.36
N ALA A 69 1.70 -0.61 -3.57
CA ALA A 69 1.02 0.56 -3.02
C ALA A 69 0.07 0.12 -1.89
N ALA A 70 0.06 0.84 -0.77
CA ALA A 70 -0.75 0.50 0.39
C ALA A 70 -1.71 1.63 0.77
N GLU A 71 -2.93 1.25 1.15
CA GLU A 71 -3.97 2.13 1.68
C GLU A 71 -4.47 1.57 3.02
N ILE A 72 -4.57 2.45 4.01
CA ILE A 72 -5.16 2.19 5.31
C ILE A 72 -6.54 2.83 5.29
N GLU A 73 -7.58 2.00 5.46
CA GLU A 73 -8.94 2.48 5.46
C GLU A 73 -9.16 3.46 6.61
N SER A 74 -9.84 4.57 6.31
CA SER A 74 -10.28 5.53 7.30
C SER A 74 -11.80 5.66 7.24
N PRO A 75 -12.48 5.93 8.37
CA PRO A 75 -13.92 6.17 8.38
C PRO A 75 -14.37 7.33 7.47
N SER A 76 -13.45 8.26 7.19
CA SER A 76 -13.68 9.40 6.29
C SER A 76 -13.53 9.07 4.80
N ALA A 77 -12.85 7.98 4.45
CA ALA A 77 -12.66 7.56 3.07
C ALA A 77 -13.94 6.91 2.54
N ARG A 78 -14.43 7.39 1.39
CA ARG A 78 -15.63 6.82 0.77
C ARG A 78 -15.25 5.58 -0.04
N VAL A 79 -16.10 4.55 -0.04
CA VAL A 79 -15.93 3.33 -0.86
C VAL A 79 -15.56 3.63 -2.33
N PRO A 80 -16.19 4.62 -3.03
CA PRO A 80 -15.79 4.98 -4.39
C PRO A 80 -14.35 5.48 -4.52
N ASP A 81 -13.81 6.15 -3.50
CA ASP A 81 -12.42 6.65 -3.52
C ASP A 81 -11.44 5.47 -3.50
N ARG A 82 -11.69 4.47 -2.64
CA ARG A 82 -10.90 3.24 -2.57
C ARG A 82 -10.94 2.43 -3.86
N ILE A 83 -12.14 2.23 -4.42
CA ILE A 83 -12.31 1.50 -5.69
C ILE A 83 -11.58 2.24 -6.82
N LEU A 84 -11.73 3.56 -6.89
CA LEU A 84 -11.05 4.38 -7.87
C LEU A 84 -9.53 4.23 -7.74
N LYS A 85 -8.95 4.53 -6.57
CA LYS A 85 -7.49 4.41 -6.36
C LYS A 85 -6.95 3.05 -6.76
N LYS A 86 -7.62 1.96 -6.34
CA LYS A 86 -7.24 0.59 -6.72
C LYS A 86 -7.23 0.40 -8.25
N ALA A 87 -8.27 0.86 -8.94
CA ALA A 87 -8.31 0.79 -10.41
C ALA A 87 -7.20 1.64 -11.07
N LEU A 88 -6.87 2.80 -10.49
CA LEU A 88 -5.79 3.65 -11.02
C LEU A 88 -4.40 3.04 -10.80
N TYR A 89 -4.18 2.31 -9.70
CA TYR A 89 -2.96 1.55 -9.49
C TYR A 89 -2.83 0.40 -10.49
N ALA A 90 -3.94 -0.28 -10.81
CA ALA A 90 -3.97 -1.34 -11.83
C ALA A 90 -3.69 -0.78 -13.24
N GLU A 91 -4.32 0.34 -13.60
CA GLU A 91 -4.06 1.07 -14.86
C GLU A 91 -2.57 1.47 -14.97
N ALA A 92 -1.95 1.82 -13.85
CA ALA A 92 -0.53 2.19 -13.77
C ALA A 92 0.43 0.99 -13.67
N LEU A 93 -0.10 -0.24 -13.74
CA LEU A 93 0.66 -1.50 -13.69
C LEU A 93 1.47 -1.73 -12.41
N ILE A 94 1.01 -1.19 -11.27
CA ILE A 94 1.65 -1.47 -9.97
C ILE A 94 1.39 -2.94 -9.61
N PRO A 95 2.41 -3.78 -9.35
CA PRO A 95 2.22 -5.22 -9.23
C PRO A 95 1.32 -5.64 -8.06
N TYR A 96 1.45 -4.98 -6.90
CA TYR A 96 0.68 -5.31 -5.70
C TYR A 96 -0.03 -4.10 -5.10
N CYS A 97 -1.21 -4.35 -4.53
CA CYS A 97 -1.95 -3.36 -3.76
C CYS A 97 -2.34 -3.96 -2.40
N LEU A 98 -1.99 -3.29 -1.31
CA LEU A 98 -2.36 -3.67 0.05
C LEU A 98 -3.49 -2.77 0.55
N LEU A 99 -4.59 -3.37 0.97
CA LEU A 99 -5.67 -2.67 1.68
C LEU A 99 -5.71 -3.15 3.12
N VAL A 100 -5.65 -2.23 4.08
CA VAL A 100 -5.74 -2.50 5.52
C VAL A 100 -7.01 -1.88 6.06
N ASP A 101 -7.79 -2.64 6.83
CA ASP A 101 -8.95 -2.20 7.58
C ASP A 101 -8.61 -2.21 9.08
N PRO A 102 -8.30 -1.03 9.65
CA PRO A 102 -8.05 -0.87 11.09
C PRO A 102 -9.19 -1.29 12.00
N GLU A 103 -10.45 -1.15 11.59
CA GLU A 103 -11.61 -1.43 12.44
C GLU A 103 -11.84 -2.94 12.57
N GLN A 104 -11.54 -3.69 11.52
CA GLN A 104 -11.65 -5.14 11.47
C GLN A 104 -10.34 -5.88 11.78
N GLU A 105 -9.26 -5.15 12.04
CA GLU A 105 -7.89 -5.69 12.13
C GLU A 105 -7.57 -6.63 10.96
N ALA A 106 -7.98 -6.23 9.75
CA ALA A 106 -7.92 -7.07 8.57
C ALA A 106 -7.06 -6.44 7.48
N ALA A 107 -6.45 -7.27 6.64
CA ALA A 107 -5.74 -6.81 5.46
C ALA A 107 -5.94 -7.75 4.29
N THR A 108 -5.91 -7.21 3.08
CA THR A 108 -5.90 -7.97 1.84
C THR A 108 -4.81 -7.44 0.93
N VAL A 109 -3.91 -8.31 0.49
CA VAL A 109 -2.98 -8.05 -0.62
C VAL A 109 -3.65 -8.51 -1.90
N TYR A 110 -3.64 -7.65 -2.89
CA TYR A 110 -4.04 -7.95 -4.26
C TYR A 110 -2.82 -8.01 -5.16
N VAL A 111 -2.87 -8.88 -6.17
CA VAL A 111 -1.89 -8.97 -7.25
C VAL A 111 -2.54 -8.57 -8.56
N LEU A 112 -1.81 -7.83 -9.38
CA LEU A 112 -2.26 -7.44 -10.71
C LEU A 112 -2.26 -8.66 -11.65
N SER A 113 -3.39 -8.92 -12.29
CA SER A 113 -3.56 -9.98 -13.29
C SER A 113 -4.49 -9.47 -14.38
N ASP A 114 -4.07 -9.57 -15.64
CA ASP A 114 -4.88 -9.19 -16.82
C ASP A 114 -5.52 -7.79 -16.74
N GLY A 115 -4.81 -6.83 -16.14
CA GLY A 115 -5.25 -5.43 -16.05
C GLY A 115 -6.16 -5.09 -14.86
N ASP A 116 -6.45 -6.05 -13.96
CA ASP A 116 -7.16 -5.80 -12.71
C ASP A 116 -6.52 -6.55 -11.53
N TYR A 117 -6.92 -6.19 -10.31
CA TYR A 117 -6.42 -6.75 -9.07
C TYR A 117 -7.26 -7.92 -8.57
N LEU A 118 -6.62 -9.08 -8.43
CA LEU A 118 -7.19 -10.27 -7.80
C LEU A 118 -6.68 -10.41 -6.36
N PRO A 119 -7.50 -10.87 -5.40
CA PRO A 119 -7.03 -11.19 -4.06
C PRO A 119 -5.89 -12.22 -4.12
N HIS A 120 -4.76 -11.89 -3.53
CA HIS A 120 -3.57 -12.73 -3.47
C HIS A 120 -3.39 -13.35 -2.08
N ALA A 121 -3.55 -12.54 -1.04
CA ALA A 121 -3.52 -12.99 0.34
C ALA A 121 -4.50 -12.17 1.18
N LYS A 122 -5.09 -12.79 2.20
CA LYS A 122 -5.99 -12.14 3.15
C LYS A 122 -5.58 -12.53 4.57
N SER A 123 -5.67 -11.59 5.49
CA SER A 123 -5.41 -11.86 6.90
C SER A 123 -6.43 -12.84 7.47
N GLU A 124 -5.97 -13.80 8.28
CA GLU A 124 -6.81 -14.70 9.06
C GLU A 124 -6.53 -14.48 10.55
N GLY A 125 -7.59 -14.23 11.33
CA GLY A 125 -7.46 -13.96 12.77
C GLY A 125 -6.55 -12.78 13.10
N GLY A 126 -6.53 -11.75 12.25
CA GLY A 126 -5.67 -10.57 12.41
C GLY A 126 -4.22 -10.74 11.96
N VAL A 127 -3.85 -11.87 11.35
CA VAL A 127 -2.48 -12.10 10.84
C VAL A 127 -2.52 -12.26 9.33
N LEU A 128 -1.76 -11.45 8.61
CA LEU A 128 -1.53 -11.58 7.17
C LEU A 128 -0.18 -12.25 6.93
N THR A 129 -0.19 -13.44 6.34
CA THR A 129 1.03 -14.13 5.89
C THR A 129 1.13 -14.04 4.37
N LEU A 130 2.32 -13.73 3.88
CA LEU A 130 2.59 -13.45 2.48
C LEU A 130 3.87 -14.16 2.01
N ALA A 131 3.83 -14.78 0.83
CA ALA A 131 5.02 -15.33 0.17
C ALA A 131 5.59 -14.39 -0.91
N GLU A 132 4.72 -13.66 -1.61
CA GLU A 132 5.06 -12.70 -2.66
C GLU A 132 4.39 -11.34 -2.41
N PRO A 133 5.05 -10.19 -2.68
CA PRO A 133 6.30 -10.06 -3.44
C PRO A 133 7.57 -10.41 -2.66
N PHE A 134 7.44 -10.59 -1.35
CA PHE A 134 8.49 -11.11 -0.48
C PHE A 134 7.85 -11.78 0.73
N PRO A 135 8.56 -12.74 1.37
CA PRO A 135 8.07 -13.36 2.60
C PRO A 135 7.87 -12.32 3.69
N ALA A 136 6.64 -12.19 4.18
CA ALA A 136 6.30 -11.29 5.27
C ALA A 136 5.16 -11.85 6.11
N GLU A 137 5.14 -11.47 7.38
CA GLU A 137 4.03 -11.69 8.29
C GLU A 137 3.69 -10.37 8.97
N LEU A 138 2.43 -9.96 8.89
CA LEU A 138 1.93 -8.75 9.50
C LEU A 138 0.88 -9.12 10.55
N ASP A 139 1.22 -8.88 11.81
CA ASP A 139 0.27 -8.96 12.91
C ASP A 139 -0.48 -7.64 13.05
N LEU A 140 -1.77 -7.68 12.78
CA LEU A 140 -2.68 -6.53 12.82
C LEU A 140 -3.41 -6.44 14.17
N ARG A 141 -3.23 -7.41 15.06
CA ARG A 141 -3.92 -7.43 16.36
C ARG A 141 -3.33 -6.40 17.29
N GLY A 142 -4.20 -5.72 18.05
CA GLY A 142 -3.88 -4.75 19.10
C GLY A 142 -2.79 -5.19 20.08
#